data_AF-A0A2Z6RJB7-F1
#
_entry.id   AF-A0A2Z6RJB7-F1
#
_cell.length_a   1.000
_cell.length_b   1.000
_cell.length_c   1.000
_cell.angle_alpha   90.00
_cell.angle_beta   90.00
_cell.angle_gamma   90.00
#
_symmetry.space_group_name_H-M   'P 1'
#
loop_
_entity.id
_entity.type
_entity.pdbx_description
1 polymer ?
#
loop_
_entity_poly.entity_id
_entity_poly.type
_entity_poly.pdbx_seq_one_letter_code
_entity_poly.pdbx_strand_id
1 'polypeptide(L)'
;MKKINFELYKKTIFETGILEYVIIVRNKFDSFKNKSECERDKKYAFEESEIIGEIVNSCNGVVHVDNPSININKDDDDYESQIIVNRNARKESRIILLKYLEEVCKEKYYKLEKMG
;
A
#
# COMPACT_ATOMS: atom_id res chain seq x y z
N MET A 1 -1.74 32.24 3.21
CA MET A 1 -2.62 31.49 2.28
C MET A 1 -2.26 30.01 2.21
N LYS A 2 -1.05 29.61 1.78
CA LYS A 2 -0.68 28.16 1.65
C LYS A 2 -0.85 27.33 2.93
N LYS A 3 -0.46 27.87 4.09
CA LYS A 3 -0.57 27.17 5.39
C LYS A 3 -2.02 26.94 5.85
N ILE A 4 -2.90 27.93 5.63
CA ILE A 4 -4.33 27.84 5.98
C ILE A 4 -5.03 26.75 5.16
N ASN A 5 -4.71 26.65 3.86
CA ASN A 5 -5.28 25.61 3.00
C ASN A 5 -4.82 24.22 3.44
N PHE A 6 -3.55 24.05 3.81
CA PHE A 6 -3.03 22.77 4.31
C PHE A 6 -3.75 22.28 5.56
N GLU A 7 -3.93 23.14 6.57
CA GLU A 7 -4.65 22.79 7.80
C GLU A 7 -6.12 22.43 7.52
N LEU A 8 -6.77 23.13 6.60
CA LEU A 8 -8.15 22.82 6.19
C LEU A 8 -8.24 21.44 5.53
N TYR A 9 -7.32 21.12 4.60
CA TYR A 9 -7.28 19.81 3.96
C TYR A 9 -6.95 18.70 4.95
N LYS A 10 -5.97 18.92 5.85
CA LYS A 10 -5.65 18.01 6.94
C LYS A 10 -6.92 17.71 7.73
N LYS A 11 -7.56 18.74 8.27
CA LYS A 11 -8.81 18.62 9.05
C LYS A 11 -9.88 17.83 8.30
N THR A 12 -10.11 18.17 7.03
CA THR A 12 -11.13 17.51 6.20
C THR A 12 -10.83 16.01 6.00
N ILE A 13 -9.58 15.65 5.70
CA ILE A 13 -9.19 14.25 5.48
C ILE A 13 -9.36 13.43 6.76
N PHE A 14 -8.98 13.97 7.92
CA PHE A 14 -9.10 13.26 9.20
C PHE A 14 -10.55 13.20 9.73
N GLU A 15 -11.36 14.25 9.53
CA GLU A 15 -12.73 14.33 10.10
C GLU A 15 -13.78 13.62 9.25
N THR A 16 -13.55 13.43 7.94
CA THR A 16 -14.53 12.77 7.05
C THR A 16 -14.61 11.26 7.24
N GLY A 17 -13.68 10.65 7.99
CA GLY A 17 -13.57 9.20 8.11
C GLY A 17 -13.13 8.50 6.82
N ILE A 18 -12.78 9.25 5.77
CA ILE A 18 -12.38 8.68 4.46
C ILE A 18 -11.19 7.74 4.60
N LEU A 19 -10.25 8.03 5.52
CA LEU A 19 -9.03 7.25 5.73
C LEU A 19 -9.33 5.81 6.15
N GLU A 20 -10.45 5.56 6.84
CA GLU A 20 -10.86 4.19 7.18
C GLU A 20 -11.12 3.32 5.93
N TYR A 21 -11.40 3.94 4.78
CA TYR A 21 -11.64 3.25 3.52
C TYR A 21 -10.44 3.30 2.57
N VAL A 22 -9.33 3.92 3.01
CA VAL A 22 -8.10 4.06 2.23
C VAL A 22 -7.11 2.99 2.64
N ILE A 23 -6.53 2.31 1.65
CA ILE A 23 -5.39 1.40 1.81
C ILE A 23 -4.20 2.02 1.08
N ILE A 24 -3.04 2.04 1.74
CA ILE A 24 -1.81 2.52 1.13
C ILE A 24 -1.09 1.34 0.47
N VAL A 25 -0.81 1.45 -0.82
CA VAL A 25 -0.04 0.45 -1.56
C VAL A 25 1.39 0.94 -1.74
N ARG A 26 2.34 0.31 -1.05
CA ARG A 26 3.78 0.58 -1.17
C ARG A 26 4.36 -0.28 -2.29
N ASN A 27 4.61 0.35 -3.44
CA ASN A 27 5.23 -0.29 -4.61
C ASN A 27 6.76 -0.13 -4.62
N LYS A 28 7.45 -0.87 -5.50
CA LYS A 28 8.91 -0.87 -5.66
C LYS A 28 9.63 -1.26 -4.36
N PHE A 29 9.16 -2.34 -3.75
CA PHE A 29 9.72 -2.86 -2.52
C PHE A 29 10.15 -4.31 -2.76
N ASP A 30 11.42 -4.51 -3.08
CA ASP A 30 11.95 -5.81 -3.52
C ASP A 30 11.70 -6.93 -2.50
N SER A 31 11.70 -6.57 -1.22
CA SER A 31 11.43 -7.46 -0.09
C SER A 31 9.94 -7.69 0.19
N PHE A 32 9.02 -7.37 -0.72
CA PHE A 32 7.56 -7.44 -0.48
C PHE A 32 7.04 -8.82 -0.10
N LYS A 33 7.78 -9.88 -0.45
CA LYS A 33 7.47 -11.26 -0.06
C LYS A 33 7.90 -11.59 1.37
N ASN A 34 8.79 -10.80 1.95
CA ASN A 34 9.30 -11.00 3.30
C ASN A 34 8.46 -10.20 4.30
N LYS A 35 7.64 -10.90 5.07
CA LYS A 35 6.76 -10.30 6.07
C LYS A 35 7.53 -9.49 7.12
N SER A 36 8.70 -9.93 7.59
CA SER A 36 9.45 -9.18 8.62
C SER A 36 9.98 -7.85 8.08
N GLU A 37 10.42 -7.84 6.82
CA GLU A 37 10.85 -6.62 6.13
C GLU A 37 9.69 -5.66 5.91
N CYS A 38 8.51 -6.17 5.52
CA CYS A 38 7.31 -5.36 5.39
C CYS A 38 6.91 -4.72 6.72
N GLU A 39 6.90 -5.48 7.83
CA GLU A 39 6.57 -4.94 9.16
C GLU A 39 7.60 -3.91 9.65
N ARG A 40 8.89 -4.16 9.37
CA ARG A 40 9.96 -3.19 9.64
C ARG A 40 9.74 -1.90 8.85
N ASP A 41 9.43 -2.00 7.56
CA ASP A 41 9.15 -0.83 6.71
C ASP A 41 7.91 -0.06 7.20
N LYS A 42 6.80 -0.74 7.54
CA LYS A 42 5.61 -0.08 8.13
C LYS A 42 5.94 0.73 9.38
N LYS A 43 6.82 0.20 10.23
CA LYS A 43 7.20 0.85 11.46
C LYS A 43 8.03 2.10 11.20
N TYR A 44 9.07 1.99 10.37
CA TYR A 44 10.11 3.02 10.28
C TYR A 44 9.98 3.96 9.07
N ALA A 45 9.41 3.52 7.95
CA ALA A 45 9.40 4.30 6.69
C ALA A 45 8.55 5.57 6.75
N PHE A 46 7.69 5.70 7.75
CA PHE A 46 6.78 6.83 7.91
C PHE A 46 7.09 7.69 9.16
N GLU A 47 8.18 7.39 9.89
CA GLU A 47 8.56 8.11 11.11
C GLU A 47 9.16 9.50 10.83
N GLU A 48 9.72 9.73 9.63
CA GLU A 48 10.37 11.00 9.28
C GLU A 48 9.41 12.19 9.22
N SER A 49 8.11 11.94 9.04
CA SER A 49 7.09 12.97 8.92
C SER A 49 5.89 12.62 9.78
N GLU A 50 5.71 13.36 10.88
CA GLU A 50 4.61 13.18 11.83
C GLU A 50 3.25 13.12 11.11
N ILE A 51 3.00 14.04 10.17
CA ILE A 51 1.75 14.05 9.39
C ILE A 51 1.58 12.81 8.50
N ILE A 52 2.64 12.31 7.88
CA ILE A 52 2.56 11.10 7.05
C ILE A 52 2.32 9.88 7.93
N GLY A 53 3.00 9.79 9.08
CA GLY A 53 2.77 8.76 10.08
C GLY A 53 1.32 8.76 10.58
N GLU A 54 0.77 9.92 10.91
CA GLU A 54 -0.64 10.08 11.30
C GLU A 54 -1.59 9.58 10.21
N ILE A 55 -1.38 9.97 8.94
CA ILE A 55 -2.21 9.53 7.82
C ILE A 55 -2.13 8.02 7.64
N VAL A 56 -0.91 7.46 7.64
CA VAL A 56 -0.67 6.03 7.43
C VAL A 56 -1.31 5.20 8.53
N ASN A 57 -1.17 5.61 9.78
CA ASN A 57 -1.76 4.93 10.93
C ASN A 57 -3.29 5.03 10.98
N SER A 58 -3.86 6.07 10.37
CA SER A 58 -5.31 6.27 10.28
C SER A 58 -5.95 5.55 9.07
N CYS A 59 -5.15 5.13 8.10
CA CYS A 59 -5.60 4.33 6.97
C CYS A 59 -5.91 2.89 7.40
N ASN A 60 -6.64 2.17 6.54
CA ASN A 60 -6.97 0.75 6.73
C ASN A 60 -5.76 -0.20 6.57
N GLY A 61 -4.55 0.34 6.57
CA GLY A 61 -3.26 -0.33 6.57
C GLY A 61 -2.42 -0.10 5.30
N VAL A 62 -1.24 -0.71 5.30
CA VAL A 62 -0.23 -0.62 4.23
C VAL A 62 0.03 -2.01 3.65
N VAL A 63 -0.01 -2.12 2.33
CA VAL A 63 0.29 -3.35 1.58
C VAL A 63 1.53 -3.13 0.74
N HIS A 64 2.53 -3.97 0.93
CA HIS A 64 3.77 -3.99 0.15
C HIS A 64 3.60 -4.87 -1.06
N VAL A 65 3.97 -4.33 -2.22
CA VAL A 65 3.95 -5.01 -3.50
C VAL A 65 5.17 -4.61 -4.32
N ASP A 66 5.48 -5.41 -5.33
CA ASP A 66 6.36 -5.02 -6.41
C ASP A 66 5.68 -5.24 -7.77
N ASN A 67 5.34 -4.13 -8.41
CA ASN A 67 4.73 -4.07 -9.73
C ASN A 67 5.72 -3.44 -10.71
N PRO A 68 6.75 -4.19 -11.14
CA PRO A 68 7.77 -3.69 -12.05
C PRO A 68 7.19 -3.41 -13.44
N SER A 69 7.88 -2.53 -14.17
CA SER A 69 7.50 -2.11 -15.52
C SER A 69 7.33 -3.31 -16.48
N ILE A 70 6.39 -3.18 -17.40
CA ILE A 70 6.27 -4.08 -18.56
C ILE A 70 7.20 -3.66 -19.72
N ASN A 71 7.60 -2.39 -19.74
CA ASN A 71 8.53 -1.87 -20.73
C ASN A 71 9.95 -2.07 -20.20
N ILE A 72 10.64 -3.04 -20.79
CA ILE A 72 11.97 -3.51 -20.39
C ILE A 72 12.89 -3.39 -21.60
N ASN A 73 14.15 -3.06 -21.36
CA ASN A 73 15.10 -2.80 -22.45
C ASN A 73 15.50 -4.12 -23.12
N LYS A 74 15.24 -4.25 -24.43
CA LYS A 74 15.56 -5.44 -25.22
C LYS A 74 17.06 -5.64 -25.44
N ASP A 75 17.82 -4.56 -25.29
CA ASP A 75 19.28 -4.56 -25.47
C ASP A 75 20.02 -4.97 -24.18
N ASP A 76 19.29 -5.33 -23.11
CA ASP A 76 19.85 -5.83 -21.86
C ASP A 76 20.17 -7.33 -21.97
N ASP A 77 21.37 -7.73 -21.54
CA ASP A 77 21.84 -9.12 -21.64
C ASP A 77 20.92 -10.10 -20.88
N ASP A 78 20.24 -9.59 -19.83
CA ASP A 78 19.32 -10.36 -18.99
C ASP A 78 17.83 -10.17 -19.36
N TYR A 79 17.50 -9.62 -20.54
CA TYR A 79 16.14 -9.24 -20.93
C TYR A 79 15.08 -10.34 -20.71
N GLU A 80 15.34 -11.56 -21.19
CA GLU A 80 14.39 -12.68 -21.07
C GLU A 80 14.21 -13.13 -19.61
N SER A 81 15.30 -13.21 -18.85
CA SER A 81 15.27 -13.51 -17.41
C SER A 81 14.47 -12.44 -16.65
N GLN A 82 14.68 -11.17 -16.99
CA GLN A 82 14.00 -10.04 -16.38
C GLN A 82 12.49 -10.02 -16.70
N ILE A 83 12.07 -10.40 -17.92
CA ILE A 83 10.65 -10.59 -18.25
C ILE A 83 10.00 -11.57 -17.27
N ILE A 84 10.63 -12.73 -17.06
CA ILE A 84 10.08 -13.80 -16.23
C ILE A 84 10.00 -13.35 -14.77
N VAL A 85 11.07 -12.76 -14.24
CA VAL A 85 11.12 -12.23 -12.88
C VAL A 85 10.04 -11.17 -12.67
N ASN A 86 9.94 -10.19 -13.57
CA ASN A 86 8.96 -9.12 -13.48
C ASN A 86 7.52 -9.64 -13.59
N ARG A 87 7.28 -10.63 -14.45
CA ARG A 87 5.96 -11.27 -14.56
C ARG A 87 5.58 -11.98 -13.26
N ASN A 88 6.52 -12.69 -12.65
CA ASN A 88 6.30 -13.38 -11.39
C ASN A 88 6.08 -12.39 -10.25
N ALA A 89 6.87 -11.31 -10.17
CA ALA A 89 6.66 -10.25 -9.18
C ALA A 89 5.26 -9.66 -9.27
N ARG A 90 4.80 -9.28 -10.47
CA ARG A 90 3.43 -8.78 -10.70
C ARG A 90 2.34 -9.78 -10.30
N LYS A 91 2.55 -11.08 -10.57
CA LYS A 91 1.60 -12.13 -10.20
C LYS A 91 1.48 -12.25 -8.68
N GLU A 92 2.60 -12.33 -7.98
CA GLU A 92 2.63 -12.42 -6.52
C GLU A 92 2.06 -11.17 -5.86
N SER A 93 2.42 -9.98 -6.36
CA SER A 93 1.86 -8.70 -5.91
C SER A 93 0.35 -8.64 -6.02
N ARG A 94 -0.22 -9.17 -7.12
CA ARG A 94 -1.68 -9.27 -7.28
C ARG A 94 -2.28 -10.21 -6.22
N ILE A 95 -1.66 -11.36 -5.97
CA ILE A 95 -2.16 -12.33 -4.97
C ILE A 95 -2.15 -11.70 -3.57
N ILE A 96 -1.04 -11.05 -3.18
CA ILE A 96 -0.90 -10.38 -1.88
C ILE A 96 -1.97 -9.30 -1.71
N LEU A 97 -2.13 -8.41 -2.70
CA LEU A 97 -3.10 -7.34 -2.63
C LEU A 97 -4.53 -7.86 -2.57
N LEU A 98 -4.89 -8.84 -3.41
CA LEU A 98 -6.25 -9.41 -3.40
C LEU A 98 -6.56 -10.13 -2.10
N LYS A 99 -5.60 -10.90 -1.55
CA LYS A 99 -5.77 -11.56 -0.27
C LYS A 99 -5.97 -10.55 0.87
N TYR A 100 -5.17 -9.49 0.89
CA TYR A 100 -5.31 -8.43 1.88
C TYR A 100 -6.67 -7.73 1.78
N LEU A 101 -7.09 -7.37 0.55
CA LEU A 101 -8.41 -6.77 0.31
C LEU A 101 -9.53 -7.71 0.75
N GLU A 102 -9.42 -9.01 0.47
CA GLU A 102 -10.39 -10.00 0.90
C GLU A 102 -10.51 -10.06 2.43
N GLU A 103 -9.38 -10.09 3.15
CA GLU A 103 -9.34 -10.10 4.62
C GLU A 103 -9.96 -8.81 5.20
N VAL A 104 -9.48 -7.65 4.76
CA VAL A 104 -9.93 -6.34 5.27
C VAL A 104 -11.38 -6.03 4.91
N CYS A 105 -11.83 -6.35 3.70
CA CYS A 105 -13.22 -6.13 3.31
C CYS A 105 -14.16 -7.09 4.05
N LYS A 106 -13.81 -8.37 4.19
CA LYS A 106 -14.65 -9.33 4.94
C LYS A 106 -14.86 -8.87 6.38
N GLU A 107 -13.81 -8.43 7.07
CA GLU A 107 -13.91 -7.95 8.44
C GLU A 107 -14.87 -6.76 8.61
N LYS A 108 -14.97 -5.88 7.61
CA LYS A 108 -15.90 -4.73 7.64
C LYS A 108 -17.34 -5.13 7.26
N TYR A 109 -17.54 -5.89 6.19
CA TYR A 109 -18.89 -6.20 5.70
C TYR A 109 -19.65 -7.19 6.61
N TYR A 110 -18.97 -8.19 7.20
CA TYR A 110 -19.65 -9.11 8.14
C TYR A 110 -19.98 -8.47 9.49
N LYS A 111 -19.34 -7.35 9.87
CA LYS A 111 -19.74 -6.58 11.05
C LYS A 111 -21.03 -5.81 10.84
N LEU A 112 -21.29 -5.35 9.60
CA LEU A 112 -22.54 -4.66 9.24
C LEU A 112 -23.75 -5.60 9.26
N GLU A 113 -23.59 -6.85 8.81
CA GLU A 113 -24.68 -7.86 8.86
C GLU A 113 -25.08 -8.28 10.27
N LYS A 114 -24.19 -8.16 11.27
CA LYS A 114 -24.52 -8.50 12.67
C LYS A 114 -25.19 -7.37 13.45
N MET A 115 -25.34 -6.19 12.85
CA MET A 115 -25.99 -5.03 13.46
C MET A 115 -27.35 -4.69 12.83
N GLY A 116 -27.85 -5.51 11.91
CA GLY A 116 -29.22 -5.47 11.38
C GLY A 116 -30.06 -6.63 11.91
#